data_AF-A0A5C1WL17-F1
#
_entry.id   AF-A0A5C1WL17-F1
#
_cell.length_a   1.000
_cell.length_b   1.000
_cell.length_c   1.000
_cell.angle_alpha   90.00
_cell.angle_beta   90.00
_cell.angle_gamma   90.00
#
_symmetry.space_group_name_H-M   'P 1'
#
loop_
_entity.id
_entity.type
_entity.pdbx_description
1 polymer ?
#
loop_
_entity_poly.entity_id
_entity_poly.type
_entity_poly.pdbx_seq_one_letter_code
_entity_poly.pdbx_strand_id
1 'polypeptide(L)'
;MRFQSLLVAIAGLLAVTAAMAQSLKPDEILSSVTVQPISEPNPVLGADGRVHLAYELVINNPGNVFVRLDKVEAIDEAGKSLSSLQGEGLAKMMHLYSGRDRQLPPGGTAIVFMDVGFAENDSLPQHVSARIEAFRENAGLDGKPTPLPADAPVSASYSFIGGTTAIGKPAVVVEPPLRGTGWVAADGCCDTVTAHRGAVMAVNGRLRVPERFAIDWIRLDAGSRLFTGNAQDLASYSFYGAEVHAAADGVVVNLYDQADEQIPSQPARGIVPANIGGNMLVTDIGNGAFAFYAHLQRGSLRVKLGDRVKAGQVIGLVGNTGNSTAPHLHFQLMDGPSPLNADSLPFVLTRFSGQGVLAAGNEEELEQGALARIEPRWRGDHVNQLPLNDQVVDFH
;
A
#
# COMPACT_ATOMS: atom_id res chain seq x y z
N MET A 1 69.09 -47.03 46.08
CA MET A 1 68.60 -45.91 45.24
C MET A 1 68.66 -46.30 43.78
N ARG A 2 67.52 -46.53 43.13
CA ARG A 2 67.26 -46.19 41.72
C ARG A 2 65.75 -46.24 41.50
N PHE A 3 65.26 -45.18 40.90
CA PHE A 3 63.88 -44.70 40.90
C PHE A 3 62.96 -45.50 39.96
N GLN A 4 61.67 -45.46 40.32
CA GLN A 4 60.50 -45.90 39.55
C GLN A 4 60.46 -45.35 38.12
N SER A 5 59.78 -46.07 37.23
CA SER A 5 58.97 -45.46 36.16
C SER A 5 57.89 -46.47 35.74
N LEU A 6 56.70 -46.32 36.31
CA LEU A 6 55.47 -47.01 35.91
C LEU A 6 54.90 -46.23 34.71
N LEU A 7 54.95 -46.79 33.50
CA LEU A 7 54.27 -46.21 32.34
C LEU A 7 52.76 -46.50 32.47
N VAL A 8 52.00 -45.48 32.85
CA VAL A 8 50.53 -45.47 32.72
C VAL A 8 50.21 -45.02 31.31
N ALA A 9 49.70 -45.95 30.48
CA ALA A 9 49.13 -45.62 29.18
C ALA A 9 47.76 -44.95 29.41
N ILE A 10 47.71 -43.63 29.29
CA ILE A 10 46.46 -42.86 29.25
C ILE A 10 45.87 -43.04 27.85
N ALA A 11 44.89 -43.93 27.70
CA ALA A 11 44.04 -43.98 26.53
C ALA A 11 43.09 -42.77 26.58
N GLY A 12 43.48 -41.67 25.95
CA GLY A 12 42.59 -40.55 25.71
C GLY A 12 41.49 -40.98 24.76
N LEU A 13 40.26 -41.17 25.27
CA LEU A 13 39.07 -41.14 24.43
C LEU A 13 38.97 -39.73 23.84
N LEU A 14 39.47 -39.55 22.63
CA LEU A 14 39.03 -38.49 21.75
C LEU A 14 37.56 -38.80 21.44
N ALA A 15 36.65 -38.17 22.18
CA ALA A 15 35.26 -38.05 21.76
C ALA A 15 35.26 -37.21 20.49
N VAL A 16 35.41 -37.88 19.34
CA VAL A 16 35.04 -37.32 18.05
C VAL A 16 33.54 -37.16 18.13
N THR A 17 33.07 -35.96 18.48
CA THR A 17 31.70 -35.56 18.20
C THR A 17 31.58 -35.63 16.68
N ALA A 18 30.98 -36.70 16.19
CA ALA A 18 30.58 -36.76 14.80
C ALA A 18 29.64 -35.57 14.59
N ALA A 19 30.14 -34.51 13.95
CA ALA A 19 29.31 -33.45 13.45
C ALA A 19 28.36 -34.12 12.46
N MET A 20 27.13 -34.37 12.90
CA MET A 20 26.07 -34.91 12.06
C MET A 20 25.94 -33.93 10.88
N ALA A 21 26.26 -34.39 9.67
CA ALA A 21 25.99 -33.62 8.47
C ALA A 21 24.47 -33.50 8.33
N GLN A 22 23.92 -32.31 8.57
CA GLN A 22 22.51 -32.03 8.45
C GLN A 22 22.25 -31.30 7.12
N SER A 23 21.15 -31.66 6.44
CA SER A 23 20.74 -30.98 5.19
C SER A 23 20.20 -29.56 5.43
N LEU A 24 19.77 -29.25 6.65
CA LEU A 24 19.38 -27.92 7.13
C LEU A 24 19.98 -27.69 8.51
N LYS A 25 20.33 -26.45 8.82
CA LYS A 25 20.71 -26.06 10.18
C LYS A 25 19.50 -26.15 11.12
N PRO A 26 19.71 -26.26 12.44
CA PRO A 26 18.61 -26.36 13.41
C PRO A 26 17.59 -25.21 13.37
N ASP A 27 18.00 -24.01 12.93
CA ASP A 27 17.17 -22.81 12.80
C ASP A 27 16.58 -22.62 11.39
N GLU A 28 16.96 -23.45 10.42
CA GLU A 28 16.46 -23.38 9.05
C GLU A 28 15.16 -24.18 8.90
N ILE A 29 14.13 -23.53 8.39
CA ILE A 29 12.79 -24.11 8.21
C ILE A 29 12.54 -24.33 6.72
N LEU A 30 12.21 -25.55 6.33
CA LEU A 30 11.58 -25.79 5.04
C LEU A 30 10.20 -25.13 5.09
N SER A 31 10.03 -23.97 4.47
CA SER A 31 8.85 -23.10 4.65
C SER A 31 7.71 -23.37 3.67
N SER A 32 7.91 -24.12 2.59
CA SER A 32 6.94 -24.36 1.50
C SER A 32 6.44 -23.12 0.74
N VAL A 33 6.60 -21.92 1.29
CA VAL A 33 6.32 -20.63 0.65
C VAL A 33 7.56 -19.74 0.70
N THR A 34 7.64 -18.83 -0.26
CA THR A 34 8.57 -17.69 -0.23
C THR A 34 7.80 -16.46 0.22
N VAL A 35 8.48 -15.54 0.92
CA VAL A 35 7.90 -14.28 1.40
C VAL A 35 8.87 -13.17 1.08
N GLN A 36 8.42 -12.16 0.36
CA GLN A 36 9.24 -11.01 -0.04
C GLN A 36 8.45 -9.71 0.16
N PRO A 37 9.10 -8.64 0.63
CA PRO A 37 8.50 -7.31 0.60
C PRO A 37 8.30 -6.87 -0.85
N ILE A 38 7.19 -6.18 -1.16
CA ILE A 38 7.02 -5.61 -2.51
C ILE A 38 7.90 -4.37 -2.68
N SER A 39 7.96 -3.51 -1.67
CA SER A 39 8.88 -2.37 -1.61
C SER A 39 9.17 -2.00 -0.14
N GLU A 40 10.03 -1.01 0.10
CA GLU A 40 10.33 -0.53 1.46
C GLU A 40 9.08 0.11 2.08
N PRO A 41 8.76 -0.18 3.36
CA PRO A 41 7.76 0.56 4.11
C PRO A 41 8.33 1.90 4.55
N ASN A 42 7.74 2.98 4.06
CA ASN A 42 8.11 4.35 4.42
C ASN A 42 7.21 4.86 5.56
N PRO A 43 7.77 5.50 6.61
CA PRO A 43 6.97 6.04 7.70
C PRO A 43 6.21 7.30 7.30
N VAL A 44 4.92 7.34 7.66
CA VAL A 44 4.04 8.49 7.47
C VAL A 44 3.19 8.75 8.70
N LEU A 45 3.14 10.00 9.16
CA LEU A 45 2.27 10.40 10.27
C LEU A 45 0.86 10.67 9.74
N GLY A 46 -0.12 9.87 10.17
CA GLY A 46 -1.52 10.03 9.81
C GLY A 46 -2.22 11.13 10.62
N ALA A 47 -3.39 11.56 10.13
CA ALA A 47 -4.28 12.47 10.84
C ALA A 47 -4.82 11.92 12.18
N ASP A 48 -4.64 10.63 12.43
CA ASP A 48 -4.95 9.95 13.69
C ASP A 48 -3.84 10.10 14.75
N GLY A 49 -2.73 10.76 14.41
CA GLY A 49 -1.58 10.96 15.31
C GLY A 49 -0.68 9.72 15.44
N ARG A 50 -0.76 8.77 14.50
CA ARG A 50 0.06 7.55 14.49
C ARG A 50 0.97 7.53 13.27
N VAL A 51 2.14 6.91 13.44
CA VAL A 51 3.03 6.63 12.30
C VAL A 51 2.63 5.29 11.71
N HIS A 52 2.36 5.27 10.41
CA HIS A 52 1.99 4.08 9.66
C HIS A 52 3.16 3.61 8.79
N LEU A 53 3.32 2.29 8.72
CA LEU A 53 4.21 1.61 7.80
C LEU A 53 3.39 0.64 6.93
N ALA A 54 3.30 1.00 5.66
CA ALA A 54 2.77 0.15 4.61
C ALA A 54 3.72 -1.03 4.33
N TYR A 55 3.45 -2.20 4.94
CA TYR A 55 4.28 -3.40 4.79
C TYR A 55 3.53 -4.49 4.01
N GLU A 56 3.66 -4.45 2.68
CA GLU A 56 3.09 -5.45 1.77
C GLU A 56 4.06 -6.59 1.46
N LEU A 57 3.53 -7.80 1.56
CA LEU A 57 4.28 -9.03 1.36
C LEU A 57 3.69 -9.83 0.22
N VAL A 58 4.50 -10.14 -0.79
CA VAL A 58 4.16 -11.18 -1.76
C VAL A 58 4.55 -12.54 -1.18
N ILE A 59 3.59 -13.46 -1.17
CA ILE A 59 3.75 -14.83 -0.70
C ILE A 59 3.49 -15.77 -1.87
N ASN A 60 4.51 -16.52 -2.27
CA ASN A 60 4.39 -17.51 -3.34
C ASN A 60 4.52 -18.92 -2.78
N ASN A 61 3.62 -19.81 -3.17
CA ASN A 61 3.72 -21.24 -2.93
C ASN A 61 4.26 -21.95 -4.18
N PRO A 62 5.58 -22.18 -4.29
CA PRO A 62 6.16 -22.91 -5.43
C PRO A 62 5.93 -24.43 -5.35
N GLY A 63 5.33 -24.93 -4.27
CA GLY A 63 5.18 -26.35 -4.00
C GLY A 63 3.96 -26.98 -4.65
N ASN A 64 3.81 -28.28 -4.39
CA ASN A 64 2.70 -29.13 -4.82
C ASN A 64 1.68 -29.41 -3.69
N VAL A 65 1.82 -28.74 -2.55
CA VAL A 65 0.91 -28.81 -1.40
C VAL A 65 0.10 -27.53 -1.29
N PHE A 66 -1.06 -27.60 -0.64
CA PHE A 66 -1.76 -26.41 -0.17
C PHE A 66 -1.06 -25.83 1.04
N VAL A 67 -1.06 -24.50 1.16
CA VAL A 67 -0.55 -23.79 2.34
C VAL A 67 -1.62 -22.84 2.85
N ARG A 68 -2.10 -23.06 4.07
CA ARG A 68 -3.00 -22.13 4.77
C ARG A 68 -2.19 -21.25 5.72
N LEU A 69 -2.32 -19.94 5.56
CA LEU A 69 -1.75 -18.96 6.48
C LEU A 69 -2.66 -18.80 7.69
N ASP A 70 -2.11 -18.93 8.89
CA ASP A 70 -2.84 -18.74 10.14
C ASP A 70 -2.55 -17.41 10.81
N LYS A 71 -1.28 -17.01 10.81
CA LYS A 71 -0.85 -15.73 11.34
C LYS A 71 0.25 -15.13 10.48
N VAL A 72 0.17 -13.82 10.28
CA VAL A 72 1.25 -13.00 9.72
C VAL A 72 1.51 -11.87 10.71
N GLU A 73 2.71 -11.82 11.24
CA GLU A 73 3.10 -10.87 12.28
C GLU A 73 4.31 -10.06 11.83
N ALA A 74 4.19 -8.74 11.87
CA ALA A 74 5.31 -7.83 11.67
C ALA A 74 6.11 -7.75 12.98
N ILE A 75 7.43 -7.92 12.89
CA ILE A 75 8.35 -7.92 14.03
C ILE A 75 9.56 -7.02 13.78
N ASP A 76 10.14 -6.50 14.86
CA ASP A 76 11.43 -5.79 14.83
C ASP A 76 12.62 -6.77 14.85
N GLU A 77 13.84 -6.23 14.86
CA GLU A 77 15.09 -7.02 14.87
C GLU A 77 15.30 -7.84 16.14
N ALA A 78 14.66 -7.43 17.26
CA ALA A 78 14.66 -8.19 18.50
C ALA A 78 13.56 -9.28 18.52
N GLY A 79 12.74 -9.37 17.46
CA GLY A 79 11.63 -10.29 17.35
C GLY A 79 10.37 -9.87 18.11
N LYS A 80 10.31 -8.62 18.60
CA LYS A 80 9.13 -8.06 19.26
C LYS A 80 8.02 -7.87 18.23
N SER A 81 6.80 -8.24 18.61
CA SER A 81 5.61 -8.01 17.79
C SER A 81 5.30 -6.52 17.66
N LEU A 82 5.09 -6.07 16.43
CA LEU A 82 4.72 -4.70 16.07
C LEU A 82 3.25 -4.63 15.60
N SER A 83 2.83 -5.61 14.80
CA SER A 83 1.46 -5.76 14.31
C SER A 83 1.20 -7.21 13.95
N SER A 84 -0.06 -7.66 14.01
CA SER A 84 -0.41 -9.06 13.74
C SER A 84 -1.77 -9.18 13.07
N LEU A 85 -1.84 -10.03 12.05
CA LEU A 85 -3.05 -10.42 11.35
C LEU A 85 -3.28 -11.93 11.50
N GLN A 86 -4.51 -12.31 11.82
CA GLN A 86 -4.94 -13.71 11.92
C GLN A 86 -6.44 -13.85 11.61
N GLY A 87 -6.89 -15.08 11.35
CA GLY A 87 -8.33 -15.37 11.18
C GLY A 87 -8.98 -14.54 10.07
N GLU A 88 -10.16 -13.97 10.33
CA GLU A 88 -10.85 -13.12 9.36
C GLU A 88 -10.10 -11.82 9.06
N GLY A 89 -9.38 -11.26 10.04
CA GLY A 89 -8.57 -10.05 9.82
C GLY A 89 -7.47 -10.27 8.80
N LEU A 90 -6.79 -11.43 8.86
CA LEU A 90 -5.82 -11.82 7.83
C LEU A 90 -6.49 -12.04 6.47
N ALA A 91 -7.64 -12.72 6.42
CA ALA A 91 -8.36 -12.95 5.16
C ALA A 91 -8.77 -11.65 4.46
N LYS A 92 -9.22 -10.64 5.23
CA LYS A 92 -9.61 -9.32 4.69
C LYS A 92 -8.42 -8.50 4.15
N MET A 93 -7.24 -8.72 4.71
CA MET A 93 -6.01 -8.04 4.31
C MET A 93 -5.18 -8.87 3.32
N MET A 94 -5.78 -9.89 2.70
CA MET A 94 -5.15 -10.73 1.69
C MET A 94 -5.80 -10.50 0.32
N HIS A 95 -4.95 -10.28 -0.69
CA HIS A 95 -5.35 -10.46 -2.07
C HIS A 95 -4.82 -11.81 -2.58
N LEU A 96 -5.73 -12.71 -2.95
CA LEU A 96 -5.40 -14.02 -3.50
C LEU A 96 -5.54 -14.00 -5.02
N TYR A 97 -4.44 -14.24 -5.74
CA TYR A 97 -4.50 -14.45 -7.20
C TYR A 97 -4.99 -15.86 -7.55
N SER A 98 -4.90 -16.78 -6.60
CA SER A 98 -5.50 -18.10 -6.67
C SER A 98 -5.74 -18.64 -5.26
N GLY A 99 -6.70 -19.58 -5.13
CA GLY A 99 -7.11 -20.11 -3.84
C GLY A 99 -8.35 -19.41 -3.28
N ARG A 100 -8.55 -19.53 -1.98
CA ARG A 100 -9.67 -18.93 -1.24
C ARG A 100 -9.29 -18.73 0.22
N ASP A 101 -9.99 -17.79 0.88
CA ASP A 101 -9.80 -17.44 2.29
C ASP A 101 -8.34 -17.06 2.63
N ARG A 102 -7.60 -17.96 3.29
CA ARG A 102 -6.18 -17.79 3.64
C ARG A 102 -5.30 -18.90 3.06
N GLN A 103 -5.81 -19.60 2.05
CA GLN A 103 -5.22 -20.83 1.54
C GLN A 103 -4.67 -20.63 0.14
N LEU A 104 -3.35 -20.79 0.01
CA LEU A 104 -2.64 -20.81 -1.25
C LEU A 104 -2.63 -22.25 -1.80
N PRO A 105 -3.17 -22.50 -3.00
CA PRO A 105 -3.04 -23.78 -3.67
C PRO A 105 -1.59 -24.03 -4.12
N PRO A 106 -1.27 -25.24 -4.61
CA PRO A 106 -0.04 -25.47 -5.38
C PRO A 106 0.17 -24.40 -6.47
N GLY A 107 1.35 -23.80 -6.52
CA GLY A 107 1.65 -22.69 -7.45
C GLY A 107 0.96 -21.36 -7.11
N GLY A 108 0.25 -21.27 -5.98
CA GLY A 108 -0.56 -20.12 -5.62
C GLY A 108 0.26 -18.91 -5.19
N THR A 109 -0.31 -17.72 -5.39
CA THR A 109 0.29 -16.44 -4.98
C THR A 109 -0.73 -15.59 -4.24
N ALA A 110 -0.28 -14.94 -3.17
CA ALA A 110 -1.06 -13.99 -2.40
C ALA A 110 -0.24 -12.73 -2.11
N ILE A 111 -0.93 -11.63 -1.85
CA ILE A 111 -0.36 -10.44 -1.22
C ILE A 111 -1.01 -10.27 0.14
N VAL A 112 -0.22 -10.03 1.18
CA VAL A 112 -0.69 -9.64 2.51
C VAL A 112 -0.37 -8.17 2.72
N PHE A 113 -1.39 -7.35 2.98
CA PHE A 113 -1.26 -5.92 3.23
C PHE A 113 -1.24 -5.68 4.74
N MET A 114 -0.08 -5.33 5.30
CA MET A 114 0.01 -4.94 6.71
C MET A 114 0.10 -3.42 6.83
N ASP A 115 -0.62 -2.88 7.81
CA ASP A 115 -0.35 -1.57 8.39
C ASP A 115 0.32 -1.77 9.76
N VAL A 116 1.57 -1.32 9.89
CA VAL A 116 2.32 -1.42 11.13
C VAL A 116 2.36 -0.03 11.77
N GLY A 117 1.55 0.16 12.80
CA GLY A 117 1.35 1.46 13.45
C GLY A 117 2.21 1.66 14.69
N PHE A 118 2.75 2.87 14.86
CA PHE A 118 3.52 3.32 16.01
C PHE A 118 2.90 4.60 16.60
N ALA A 119 3.23 4.93 17.85
CA ALA A 119 2.94 6.27 18.34
C ALA A 119 3.88 7.28 17.67
N GLU A 120 3.45 8.54 17.53
CA GLU A 120 4.19 9.62 16.84
C GLU A 120 5.66 9.75 17.26
N ASN A 121 5.93 9.59 18.56
CA ASN A 121 7.26 9.80 19.14
C ASN A 121 8.04 8.50 19.41
N ASP A 122 7.54 7.35 18.93
CA ASP A 122 8.24 6.09 19.08
C ASP A 122 9.51 6.05 18.23
N SER A 123 10.56 5.41 18.75
CA SER A 123 11.71 5.05 17.94
C SER A 123 11.33 3.90 16.99
N LEU A 124 11.45 4.15 15.70
CA LEU A 124 11.22 3.12 14.68
C LEU A 124 12.40 2.14 14.64
N PRO A 125 12.16 0.86 14.36
CA PRO A 125 13.25 -0.08 14.08
C PRO A 125 13.99 0.31 12.79
N GLN A 126 15.13 -0.33 12.51
CA GLN A 126 15.82 -0.17 11.23
C GLN A 126 15.24 -1.10 10.15
N HIS A 127 14.73 -2.25 10.57
CA HIS A 127 14.14 -3.27 9.72
C HIS A 127 12.82 -3.78 10.30
N VAL A 128 11.94 -4.23 9.42
CA VAL A 128 10.78 -5.03 9.76
C VAL A 128 10.90 -6.39 9.08
N SER A 129 10.46 -7.44 9.77
CA SER A 129 10.37 -8.80 9.21
C SER A 129 8.97 -9.36 9.43
N ALA A 130 8.61 -10.38 8.67
CA ALA A 130 7.36 -11.11 8.84
C ALA A 130 7.63 -12.46 9.51
N ARG A 131 7.03 -12.69 10.69
CA ARG A 131 6.89 -14.02 11.26
C ARG A 131 5.59 -14.63 10.72
N ILE A 132 5.71 -15.76 10.03
CA ILE A 132 4.59 -16.48 9.43
C ILE A 132 4.31 -17.72 10.24
N GLU A 133 3.05 -17.98 10.57
CA GLU A 133 2.57 -19.27 11.06
C GLU A 133 1.64 -19.85 10.00
N ALA A 134 1.92 -21.07 9.56
CA ALA A 134 1.21 -21.68 8.45
C ALA A 134 1.05 -23.19 8.62
N PHE A 135 0.09 -23.73 7.87
CA PHE A 135 -0.23 -25.15 7.81
C PHE A 135 -0.14 -25.67 6.39
N ARG A 136 0.43 -26.86 6.24
CA ARG A 136 0.47 -27.63 4.99
C ARG A 136 -0.69 -28.60 4.92
N GLU A 137 -1.24 -28.75 3.72
CA GLU A 137 -2.25 -29.75 3.38
C GLU A 137 -1.87 -30.39 2.05
N ASN A 138 -2.09 -31.70 1.90
CA ASN A 138 -1.86 -32.39 0.64
C ASN A 138 -2.87 -31.94 -0.41
N ALA A 139 -2.46 -31.98 -1.69
CA ALA A 139 -3.40 -31.96 -2.79
C ALA A 139 -3.99 -33.35 -3.00
N GLY A 140 -5.28 -33.51 -2.68
CA GLY A 140 -6.04 -34.73 -2.94
C GLY A 140 -6.16 -35.01 -4.45
N LEU A 141 -6.54 -36.24 -4.80
CA LEU A 141 -6.73 -36.63 -6.21
C LEU A 141 -7.82 -35.82 -6.92
N ASP A 142 -8.77 -35.25 -6.16
CA ASP A 142 -9.80 -34.34 -6.64
C ASP A 142 -9.35 -32.87 -6.68
N GLY A 143 -8.07 -32.61 -6.42
CA GLY A 143 -7.48 -31.28 -6.38
C GLY A 143 -7.86 -30.48 -5.13
N LYS A 144 -8.43 -31.10 -4.09
CA LYS A 144 -8.82 -30.41 -2.84
C LYS A 144 -7.80 -30.65 -1.72
N PRO A 145 -7.72 -29.74 -0.74
CA PRO A 145 -6.85 -29.94 0.41
C PRO A 145 -7.29 -31.16 1.24
N THR A 146 -6.32 -31.98 1.61
CA THR A 146 -6.49 -33.08 2.57
C THR A 146 -5.40 -33.00 3.64
N PRO A 147 -5.66 -33.47 4.88
CA PRO A 147 -4.65 -33.44 5.93
C PRO A 147 -3.36 -34.16 5.51
N LEU A 148 -2.21 -33.62 5.93
CA LEU A 148 -0.95 -34.35 5.81
C LEU A 148 -0.99 -35.61 6.68
N PRO A 149 -0.47 -36.75 6.19
CA PRO A 149 -0.27 -37.95 7.00
C PRO A 149 0.59 -37.68 8.23
N ALA A 150 0.30 -38.37 9.34
CA ALA A 150 1.05 -38.19 10.59
C ALA A 150 2.53 -38.61 10.48
N ASP A 151 2.84 -39.50 9.54
CA ASP A 151 4.18 -40.00 9.21
C ASP A 151 4.85 -39.22 8.06
N ALA A 152 4.28 -38.08 7.64
CA ALA A 152 4.90 -37.23 6.64
C ALA A 152 6.30 -36.75 7.09
N PRO A 153 7.27 -36.64 6.18
CA PRO A 153 8.64 -36.23 6.52
C PRO A 153 8.78 -34.76 6.94
N VAL A 154 7.67 -33.99 6.90
CA VAL A 154 7.61 -32.58 7.26
C VAL A 154 6.42 -32.33 8.17
N SER A 155 6.58 -31.42 9.14
CA SER A 155 5.49 -31.03 10.03
C SER A 155 4.38 -30.30 9.27
N ALA A 156 3.13 -30.62 9.60
CA ALA A 156 1.97 -29.94 9.02
C ALA A 156 1.93 -28.46 9.44
N SER A 157 2.14 -28.17 10.72
CA SER A 157 2.28 -26.80 11.24
C SER A 157 3.74 -26.40 11.31
N TYR A 158 4.04 -25.14 10.98
CA TYR A 158 5.38 -24.59 11.03
C TYR A 158 5.33 -23.06 11.14
N SER A 159 6.42 -22.48 11.63
CA SER A 159 6.64 -21.03 11.66
C SER A 159 8.04 -20.69 11.19
N PHE A 160 8.20 -19.54 10.52
CA PHE A 160 9.48 -19.03 10.06
C PHE A 160 9.45 -17.50 9.97
N ILE A 161 10.62 -16.89 9.87
CA ILE A 161 10.78 -15.45 9.63
C ILE A 161 11.25 -15.23 8.19
N GLY A 162 10.63 -14.29 7.49
CA GLY A 162 10.97 -13.89 6.13
C GLY A 162 10.51 -12.47 5.83
N GLY A 163 10.56 -12.06 4.56
CA GLY A 163 10.08 -10.73 4.15
C GLY A 163 10.89 -9.54 4.69
N THR A 164 12.06 -9.77 5.30
CA THR A 164 12.86 -8.72 5.93
C THR A 164 13.19 -7.58 4.96
N THR A 165 12.95 -6.35 5.41
CA THR A 165 13.25 -5.13 4.66
C THR A 165 13.62 -3.99 5.58
N ALA A 166 14.41 -3.03 5.08
CA ALA A 166 14.70 -1.81 5.80
C ALA A 166 13.49 -0.89 5.83
N ILE A 167 13.36 -0.09 6.89
CA ILE A 167 12.40 1.02 6.90
C ILE A 167 12.94 2.13 6.00
N GLY A 168 12.08 2.59 5.09
CA GLY A 168 12.42 3.58 4.08
C GLY A 168 12.48 5.02 4.62
N LYS A 169 12.68 5.96 3.71
CA LYS A 169 12.70 7.40 4.04
C LYS A 169 11.33 7.90 4.54
N PRO A 170 11.27 8.88 5.46
CA PRO A 170 10.02 9.51 5.88
C PRO A 170 9.25 10.16 4.73
N ALA A 171 7.95 10.33 4.96
CA ALA A 171 7.04 11.01 4.05
C ALA A 171 7.51 12.40 3.65
N VAL A 172 7.25 12.76 2.39
CA VAL A 172 7.59 14.08 1.85
C VAL A 172 6.52 15.09 2.25
N VAL A 173 6.94 16.25 2.73
CA VAL A 173 6.02 17.35 3.04
C VAL A 173 5.69 18.12 1.76
N VAL A 174 4.40 18.28 1.47
CA VAL A 174 3.91 19.02 0.29
C VAL A 174 2.74 19.95 0.65
N GLU A 175 2.54 20.99 -0.14
CA GLU A 175 1.35 21.84 -0.04
C GLU A 175 0.11 21.10 -0.54
N PRO A 176 -1.10 21.38 -0.01
CA PRO A 176 -2.33 20.85 -0.58
C PRO A 176 -2.45 21.18 -2.08
N PRO A 177 -2.83 20.22 -2.94
CA PRO A 177 -2.98 20.46 -4.38
C PRO A 177 -4.30 21.17 -4.72
N LEU A 178 -5.17 21.41 -3.75
CA LEU A 178 -6.52 21.97 -3.90
C LEU A 178 -6.77 23.06 -2.84
N ARG A 179 -7.84 23.84 -3.02
CA ARG A 179 -8.25 24.91 -2.09
C ARG A 179 -9.74 24.82 -1.77
N GLY A 180 -10.13 25.39 -0.63
CA GLY A 180 -11.52 25.43 -0.18
C GLY A 180 -11.90 24.25 0.72
N THR A 181 -13.19 24.10 0.97
CA THR A 181 -13.73 23.26 2.04
C THR A 181 -14.46 22.02 1.53
N GLY A 182 -14.52 20.97 2.34
CA GLY A 182 -15.33 19.77 2.09
C GLY A 182 -14.72 18.79 1.09
N TRP A 183 -13.40 18.74 0.98
CA TRP A 183 -12.69 17.73 0.19
C TRP A 183 -12.68 16.40 0.95
N VAL A 184 -12.91 15.29 0.27
CA VAL A 184 -12.82 13.94 0.84
C VAL A 184 -11.57 13.28 0.30
N ALA A 185 -10.79 12.68 1.20
CA ALA A 185 -9.66 11.83 0.83
C ALA A 185 -10.14 10.41 0.51
N ALA A 186 -10.69 10.19 -0.70
CA ALA A 186 -11.18 8.88 -1.11
C ALA A 186 -10.05 7.94 -1.53
N ASP A 187 -10.27 6.63 -1.33
CA ASP A 187 -9.33 5.54 -1.58
C ASP A 187 -7.94 5.69 -0.91
N GLY A 188 -7.85 6.55 0.11
CA GLY A 188 -6.62 6.82 0.85
C GLY A 188 -6.15 5.66 1.74
N CYS A 189 -5.07 5.90 2.46
CA CYS A 189 -4.47 4.95 3.41
C CYS A 189 -5.15 5.06 4.80
N CYS A 190 -5.09 4.09 5.73
CA CYS A 190 -4.24 2.89 5.76
C CYS A 190 -4.88 1.64 6.40
N ASP A 191 -6.09 1.73 6.96
CA ASP A 191 -6.65 0.70 7.84
C ASP A 191 -7.36 -0.45 7.09
N THR A 192 -7.57 -0.29 5.79
CA THR A 192 -8.22 -1.26 4.90
C THR A 192 -7.51 -1.33 3.54
N VAL A 193 -7.86 -2.35 2.75
CA VAL A 193 -7.39 -2.46 1.37
C VAL A 193 -8.36 -1.72 0.45
N THR A 194 -8.06 -0.45 0.19
CA THR A 194 -8.76 0.40 -0.81
C THR A 194 -8.40 -0.02 -2.24
N ALA A 195 -9.07 0.55 -3.25
CA ALA A 195 -8.74 0.28 -4.65
C ALA A 195 -7.27 0.63 -4.94
N HIS A 196 -6.82 1.79 -4.45
CA HIS A 196 -5.43 2.26 -4.54
C HIS A 196 -4.45 1.39 -3.74
N ARG A 197 -4.73 1.10 -2.46
CA ARG A 197 -3.85 0.28 -1.61
C ARG A 197 -3.69 -1.13 -2.18
N GLY A 198 -4.75 -1.66 -2.78
CA GLY A 198 -4.78 -2.98 -3.43
C GLY A 198 -4.20 -3.01 -4.85
N ALA A 199 -3.92 -1.85 -5.47
CA ALA A 199 -3.39 -1.77 -6.83
C ALA A 199 -1.94 -2.26 -6.84
N VAL A 200 -1.76 -3.56 -7.13
CA VAL A 200 -0.45 -4.17 -7.34
C VAL A 200 -0.31 -4.63 -8.77
N MET A 201 0.73 -4.12 -9.43
CA MET A 201 0.91 -4.30 -10.87
C MET A 201 2.28 -4.88 -11.19
N ALA A 202 2.34 -5.79 -12.17
CA ALA A 202 3.60 -6.29 -12.70
C ALA A 202 4.04 -5.46 -13.91
N VAL A 203 5.15 -4.73 -13.79
CA VAL A 203 5.74 -3.96 -14.89
C VAL A 203 7.21 -4.34 -15.05
N ASN A 204 7.59 -4.75 -16.27
CA ASN A 204 8.95 -5.20 -16.60
C ASN A 204 9.50 -6.29 -15.66
N GLY A 205 8.64 -7.23 -15.24
CA GLY A 205 9.01 -8.35 -14.37
C GLY A 205 9.16 -7.99 -12.89
N ARG A 206 8.71 -6.80 -12.46
CA ARG A 206 8.69 -6.36 -11.05
C ARG A 206 7.27 -6.04 -10.62
N LEU A 207 6.92 -6.44 -9.40
CA LEU A 207 5.71 -5.94 -8.75
C LEU A 207 5.93 -4.48 -8.33
N ARG A 208 4.88 -3.68 -8.49
CA ARG A 208 4.81 -2.28 -8.11
C ARG A 208 3.54 -2.05 -7.29
N VAL A 209 3.61 -1.09 -6.38
CA VAL A 209 2.48 -0.56 -5.60
C VAL A 209 2.27 0.90 -6.02
N PRO A 210 1.86 1.15 -7.28
CA PRO A 210 1.91 2.47 -7.89
C PRO A 210 0.99 3.50 -7.23
N GLU A 211 -0.06 3.07 -6.52
CA GLU A 211 -1.10 3.95 -5.97
C GLU A 211 -1.19 3.86 -4.43
N ARG A 212 -0.20 3.23 -3.79
CA ARG A 212 -0.15 2.92 -2.35
C ARG A 212 -0.68 4.01 -1.40
N PHE A 213 -0.30 5.26 -1.65
CA PHE A 213 -0.67 6.45 -0.86
C PHE A 213 -1.39 7.49 -1.71
N ALA A 214 -1.95 7.08 -2.85
CA ALA A 214 -2.75 7.95 -3.68
C ALA A 214 -4.05 8.34 -2.98
N ILE A 215 -4.53 9.54 -3.30
CA ILE A 215 -5.82 10.03 -2.85
C ILE A 215 -6.58 10.53 -4.06
N ASP A 216 -7.83 10.08 -4.18
CA ASP A 216 -8.80 10.66 -5.08
C ASP A 216 -9.58 11.74 -4.33
N TRP A 217 -9.31 12.99 -4.70
CA TRP A 217 -9.96 14.14 -4.10
C TRP A 217 -11.29 14.42 -4.78
N ILE A 218 -12.38 14.05 -4.10
CA ILE A 218 -13.75 14.47 -4.41
C ILE A 218 -14.20 15.55 -3.44
N ARG A 219 -15.28 16.28 -3.76
CA ARG A 219 -15.76 17.37 -2.91
C ARG A 219 -17.25 17.28 -2.64
N LEU A 220 -17.63 17.49 -1.39
CA LEU A 220 -19.02 17.67 -0.98
C LEU A 220 -19.46 19.13 -1.19
N ASP A 221 -20.70 19.31 -1.64
CA ASP A 221 -21.34 20.62 -1.66
C ASP A 221 -21.75 21.06 -0.23
N ALA A 222 -22.25 22.29 -0.09
CA ALA A 222 -22.69 22.83 1.20
C ALA A 222 -23.88 22.06 1.83
N GLY A 223 -24.55 21.20 1.06
CA GLY A 223 -25.61 20.30 1.51
C GLY A 223 -25.11 18.87 1.76
N SER A 224 -23.80 18.65 1.82
CA SER A 224 -23.19 17.33 2.00
C SER A 224 -23.48 16.33 0.88
N ARG A 225 -23.61 16.79 -0.36
CA ARG A 225 -23.79 15.92 -1.54
C ARG A 225 -22.56 15.91 -2.42
N LEU A 226 -22.30 14.77 -3.05
CA LEU A 226 -21.25 14.66 -4.07
C LEU A 226 -21.62 15.41 -5.36
N PHE A 227 -22.89 15.35 -5.76
CA PHE A 227 -23.41 16.03 -6.95
C PHE A 227 -24.87 16.50 -6.74
N THR A 228 -25.33 17.43 -7.57
CA THR A 228 -26.73 17.85 -7.64
C THR A 228 -27.23 17.78 -9.08
N GLY A 229 -28.33 17.04 -9.31
CA GLY A 229 -28.91 16.87 -10.64
C GLY A 229 -28.61 15.48 -11.21
N ASN A 230 -28.27 15.43 -12.49
CA ASN A 230 -27.99 14.17 -13.19
C ASN A 230 -26.54 13.74 -12.95
N ALA A 231 -26.33 12.58 -12.34
CA ALA A 231 -25.00 12.05 -12.06
C ALA A 231 -24.14 11.92 -13.33
N GLN A 232 -24.73 11.72 -14.51
CA GLN A 232 -23.98 11.58 -15.77
C GLN A 232 -23.54 12.92 -16.39
N ASP A 233 -23.92 14.05 -15.80
CA ASP A 233 -23.54 15.38 -16.29
C ASP A 233 -22.40 15.95 -15.43
N LEU A 234 -21.26 16.26 -16.05
CA LEU A 234 -20.09 16.82 -15.36
C LEU A 234 -20.43 18.09 -14.57
N ALA A 235 -21.36 18.90 -15.08
CA ALA A 235 -21.82 20.14 -14.42
C ALA A 235 -22.59 19.90 -13.11
N SER A 236 -23.02 18.67 -12.83
CA SER A 236 -23.65 18.30 -11.55
C SER A 236 -22.66 18.20 -10.40
N TYR A 237 -21.36 18.10 -10.68
CA TYR A 237 -20.29 18.06 -9.69
C TYR A 237 -19.71 19.46 -9.50
N SER A 238 -19.98 20.08 -8.35
CA SER A 238 -19.64 21.49 -8.08
C SER A 238 -18.14 21.81 -8.12
N PHE A 239 -17.30 20.78 -8.10
CA PHE A 239 -15.84 20.87 -8.10
C PHE A 239 -15.19 20.46 -9.42
N TYR A 240 -15.97 20.01 -10.41
CA TYR A 240 -15.46 19.88 -11.78
C TYR A 240 -15.01 21.26 -12.27
N GLY A 241 -13.76 21.36 -12.74
CA GLY A 241 -13.12 22.62 -13.09
C GLY A 241 -12.48 23.38 -11.91
N ALA A 242 -12.41 22.81 -10.70
CA ALA A 242 -11.66 23.42 -9.60
C ALA A 242 -10.16 23.53 -9.93
N GLU A 243 -9.49 24.58 -9.44
CA GLU A 243 -8.07 24.77 -9.71
C GLU A 243 -7.21 23.71 -9.00
N VAL A 244 -6.29 23.12 -9.78
CA VAL A 244 -5.27 22.20 -9.29
C VAL A 244 -3.96 22.96 -9.19
N HIS A 245 -3.33 22.90 -8.02
CA HIS A 245 -2.11 23.59 -7.68
C HIS A 245 -0.94 22.62 -7.59
N ALA A 246 0.25 23.04 -8.02
CA ALA A 246 1.46 22.29 -7.78
C ALA A 246 1.71 22.17 -6.27
N ALA A 247 1.84 20.94 -5.77
CA ALA A 247 2.05 20.61 -4.37
C ALA A 247 3.46 20.97 -3.87
N ALA A 248 4.42 21.12 -4.78
CA ALA A 248 5.79 21.54 -4.45
C ALA A 248 6.44 22.30 -5.62
N ASP A 249 7.55 22.97 -5.32
CA ASP A 249 8.46 23.45 -6.36
C ASP A 249 9.00 22.27 -7.18
N GLY A 250 9.07 22.41 -8.49
CA GLY A 250 9.51 21.31 -9.33
C GLY A 250 9.70 21.64 -10.80
N VAL A 251 9.97 20.60 -11.59
CA VAL A 251 10.08 20.64 -13.05
C VAL A 251 9.08 19.67 -13.66
N VAL A 252 8.34 20.09 -14.67
CA VAL A 252 7.44 19.20 -15.41
C VAL A 252 8.27 18.20 -16.23
N VAL A 253 8.10 16.91 -15.95
CA VAL A 253 8.88 15.82 -16.58
C VAL A 253 8.03 14.84 -17.39
N ASN A 254 6.71 14.86 -17.22
CA ASN A 254 5.77 14.11 -18.05
C ASN A 254 4.44 14.85 -18.10
N LEU A 255 3.73 14.79 -19.23
CA LEU A 255 2.38 15.30 -19.36
C LEU A 255 1.63 14.63 -20.51
N TYR A 256 0.31 14.59 -20.42
CA TYR A 256 -0.59 14.22 -21.51
C TYR A 256 -1.84 15.10 -21.44
N ASP A 257 -2.35 15.58 -22.58
CA ASP A 257 -3.49 16.53 -22.63
C ASP A 257 -4.39 16.31 -23.85
N GLN A 258 -4.55 15.05 -24.25
CA GLN A 258 -5.31 14.68 -25.45
C GLN A 258 -6.44 13.68 -25.17
N ALA A 259 -6.73 13.39 -23.90
CA ALA A 259 -7.86 12.56 -23.49
C ALA A 259 -9.15 13.40 -23.47
N ASP A 260 -10.23 12.79 -23.93
CA ASP A 260 -11.58 13.33 -23.77
C ASP A 260 -12.13 13.02 -22.37
N GLU A 261 -13.11 13.82 -21.94
CA GLU A 261 -13.88 13.58 -20.72
C GLU A 261 -14.69 12.29 -20.82
N GLN A 262 -14.69 11.51 -19.75
CA GLN A 262 -15.60 10.39 -19.59
C GLN A 262 -17.00 10.89 -19.22
N ILE A 263 -18.00 10.04 -19.46
CA ILE A 263 -19.34 10.24 -18.93
C ILE A 263 -19.34 9.64 -17.51
N PRO A 264 -19.61 10.42 -16.46
CA PRO A 264 -19.66 9.87 -15.11
C PRO A 264 -20.70 8.75 -14.96
N SER A 265 -20.48 7.88 -13.98
CA SER A 265 -21.29 6.67 -13.70
C SER A 265 -21.38 5.69 -14.88
N GLN A 266 -20.48 5.79 -15.85
CA GLN A 266 -20.35 4.85 -16.97
C GLN A 266 -18.92 4.28 -17.00
N PRO A 267 -18.72 3.06 -17.54
CA PRO A 267 -17.38 2.55 -17.75
C PRO A 267 -16.56 3.48 -18.64
N ALA A 268 -15.35 3.80 -18.19
CA ALA A 268 -14.41 4.60 -18.96
C ALA A 268 -14.10 3.96 -20.32
N ARG A 269 -14.02 4.78 -21.37
CA ARG A 269 -13.84 4.32 -22.76
C ARG A 269 -12.47 4.72 -23.28
N GLY A 270 -11.92 3.89 -24.17
CA GLY A 270 -10.65 4.18 -24.85
C GLY A 270 -9.42 4.13 -23.93
N ILE A 271 -9.52 3.43 -22.80
CA ILE A 271 -8.46 3.33 -21.81
C ILE A 271 -7.47 2.24 -22.21
N VAL A 272 -6.20 2.64 -22.25
CA VAL A 272 -5.03 1.78 -22.46
C VAL A 272 -3.96 2.16 -21.44
N PRO A 273 -2.94 1.32 -21.18
CA PRO A 273 -1.91 1.63 -20.19
C PRO A 273 -1.21 2.99 -20.39
N ALA A 274 -1.13 3.47 -21.64
CA ALA A 274 -0.49 4.74 -21.96
C ALA A 274 -1.30 6.00 -21.58
N ASN A 275 -2.61 5.90 -21.36
CA ASN A 275 -3.50 7.05 -21.08
C ASN A 275 -4.38 6.85 -19.85
N ILE A 276 -4.03 5.90 -18.97
CA ILE A 276 -4.86 5.53 -17.82
C ILE A 276 -5.11 6.73 -16.89
N GLY A 277 -4.13 7.59 -16.68
CA GLY A 277 -4.25 8.83 -15.91
C GLY A 277 -5.00 9.96 -16.62
N GLY A 278 -5.49 9.74 -17.85
CA GLY A 278 -6.17 10.78 -18.62
C GLY A 278 -5.25 11.94 -18.99
N ASN A 279 -5.78 13.16 -18.95
CA ASN A 279 -4.93 14.34 -18.99
C ASN A 279 -4.25 14.46 -17.63
N MET A 280 -2.93 14.57 -17.66
CA MET A 280 -2.11 14.35 -16.48
C MET A 280 -0.82 15.16 -16.53
N LEU A 281 -0.23 15.32 -15.35
CA LEU A 281 1.04 15.99 -15.14
C LEU A 281 1.89 15.20 -14.14
N VAL A 282 3.19 15.06 -14.43
CA VAL A 282 4.19 14.63 -13.46
C VAL A 282 5.24 15.71 -13.30
N THR A 283 5.51 16.10 -12.06
CA THR A 283 6.58 17.04 -11.71
C THR A 283 7.65 16.34 -10.88
N ASP A 284 8.91 16.48 -11.28
CA ASP A 284 10.07 16.15 -10.44
C ASP A 284 10.21 17.24 -9.37
N ILE A 285 10.07 16.84 -8.11
CA ILE A 285 10.12 17.75 -6.94
C ILE A 285 11.45 17.62 -6.18
N GLY A 286 12.42 16.89 -6.76
CA GLY A 286 13.74 16.66 -6.19
C GLY A 286 13.81 15.44 -5.27
N ASN A 287 15.04 15.08 -4.87
CA ASN A 287 15.35 13.97 -3.95
C ASN A 287 14.81 12.58 -4.36
N GLY A 288 14.52 12.39 -5.65
CA GLY A 288 13.95 11.15 -6.19
C GLY A 288 12.45 11.01 -5.99
N ALA A 289 11.74 12.09 -5.65
CA ALA A 289 10.29 12.12 -5.54
C ALA A 289 9.65 12.85 -6.72
N PHE A 290 8.52 12.33 -7.19
CA PHE A 290 7.74 12.87 -8.29
C PHE A 290 6.28 13.01 -7.88
N ALA A 291 5.66 14.16 -8.14
CA ALA A 291 4.24 14.37 -7.88
C ALA A 291 3.42 14.12 -9.15
N PHE A 292 2.37 13.33 -9.02
CA PHE A 292 1.46 12.97 -10.11
C PHE A 292 0.08 13.58 -9.88
N TYR A 293 -0.47 14.18 -10.93
CA TYR A 293 -1.81 14.77 -10.98
C TYR A 293 -2.51 14.17 -12.20
N ALA A 294 -3.60 13.45 -11.99
CA ALA A 294 -4.35 12.76 -13.04
C ALA A 294 -5.79 13.24 -13.16
N HIS A 295 -6.46 12.75 -14.21
CA HIS A 295 -7.86 12.99 -14.54
C HIS A 295 -8.19 14.47 -14.76
N LEU A 296 -7.19 15.27 -15.15
CA LEU A 296 -7.34 16.71 -15.35
C LEU A 296 -8.27 17.00 -16.53
N GLN A 297 -8.89 18.17 -16.50
CA GLN A 297 -9.81 18.60 -17.55
C GLN A 297 -9.06 18.79 -18.88
N ARG A 298 -9.65 18.34 -19.99
CA ARG A 298 -9.06 18.48 -21.33
C ARG A 298 -8.73 19.93 -21.67
N GLY A 299 -7.46 20.18 -22.04
CA GLY A 299 -6.99 21.51 -22.43
C GLY A 299 -6.83 22.50 -21.28
N SER A 300 -6.88 22.03 -20.02
CA SER A 300 -6.78 22.89 -18.84
C SER A 300 -5.35 23.10 -18.35
N LEU A 301 -4.39 22.28 -18.81
CA LEU A 301 -3.00 22.37 -18.38
C LEU A 301 -2.40 23.73 -18.71
N ARG A 302 -1.82 24.38 -17.70
CA ARG A 302 -1.21 25.72 -17.79
C ARG A 302 0.31 25.69 -17.94
N VAL A 303 0.87 24.51 -18.17
CA VAL A 303 2.31 24.23 -18.22
C VAL A 303 2.65 23.31 -19.39
N LYS A 304 3.92 23.31 -19.78
CA LYS A 304 4.48 22.37 -20.77
C LYS A 304 5.69 21.63 -20.21
N LEU A 305 6.12 20.60 -20.93
CA LEU A 305 7.26 19.78 -20.56
C LEU A 305 8.51 20.65 -20.38
N GLY A 306 9.22 20.44 -19.27
CA GLY A 306 10.42 21.20 -18.89
C GLY A 306 10.15 22.52 -18.16
N ASP A 307 8.90 22.97 -18.04
CA ASP A 307 8.60 24.17 -17.25
C ASP A 307 8.91 23.96 -15.77
N ARG A 308 9.37 25.02 -15.11
CA ARG A 308 9.49 25.05 -13.65
C ARG A 308 8.19 25.55 -13.05
N VAL A 309 7.72 24.87 -12.01
CA VAL A 309 6.54 25.26 -11.24
C VAL A 309 6.91 25.61 -9.82
N LYS A 310 6.12 26.47 -9.19
CA LYS A 310 6.21 26.80 -7.76
C LYS A 310 5.07 26.17 -6.98
N ALA A 311 5.33 25.79 -5.74
CA ALA A 311 4.28 25.33 -4.84
C ALA A 311 3.12 26.36 -4.80
N GLY A 312 1.88 25.89 -4.92
CA GLY A 312 0.69 26.74 -5.00
C GLY A 312 0.39 27.34 -6.39
N GLN A 313 1.28 27.19 -7.39
CA GLN A 313 1.00 27.62 -8.77
C GLN A 313 -0.12 26.77 -9.37
N VAL A 314 -1.11 27.40 -9.99
CA VAL A 314 -2.16 26.69 -10.73
C VAL A 314 -1.56 26.04 -11.97
N ILE A 315 -1.75 24.72 -12.11
CA ILE A 315 -1.17 23.89 -13.16
C ILE A 315 -2.22 23.27 -14.08
N GLY A 316 -3.47 23.20 -13.65
CA GLY A 316 -4.59 22.62 -14.41
C GLY A 316 -5.90 22.77 -13.66
N LEU A 317 -6.94 22.09 -14.15
CA LEU A 317 -8.25 22.04 -13.52
C LEU A 317 -8.68 20.59 -13.28
N VAL A 318 -9.45 20.34 -12.22
CA VAL A 318 -10.07 19.03 -11.94
C VAL A 318 -10.98 18.64 -13.11
N GLY A 319 -10.82 17.42 -13.62
CA GLY A 319 -11.59 16.90 -14.75
C GLY A 319 -12.19 15.54 -14.46
N ASN A 320 -12.48 14.80 -15.53
CA ASN A 320 -13.00 13.43 -15.53
C ASN A 320 -12.44 12.62 -16.72
N THR A 321 -11.17 12.83 -17.06
CA THR A 321 -10.51 12.15 -18.19
C THR A 321 -9.79 10.87 -17.76
N GLY A 322 -9.49 9.96 -18.70
CA GLY A 322 -8.78 8.73 -18.38
C GLY A 322 -9.65 7.67 -17.72
N ASN A 323 -9.05 6.79 -16.91
CA ASN A 323 -9.74 5.73 -16.19
C ASN A 323 -10.48 6.29 -14.97
N SER A 324 -11.49 7.10 -15.22
CA SER A 324 -12.27 7.80 -14.20
C SER A 324 -13.77 7.57 -14.42
N THR A 325 -14.48 7.35 -13.32
CA THR A 325 -15.94 7.09 -13.28
C THR A 325 -16.74 8.30 -12.78
N ALA A 326 -16.10 9.31 -12.20
CA ALA A 326 -16.70 10.58 -11.79
C ALA A 326 -15.59 11.63 -11.59
N PRO A 327 -15.88 12.95 -11.68
CA PRO A 327 -14.87 13.96 -11.50
C PRO A 327 -14.12 13.82 -10.17
N HIS A 328 -12.79 13.90 -10.20
CA HIS A 328 -11.90 13.92 -9.04
C HIS A 328 -10.50 14.36 -9.45
N LEU A 329 -9.66 14.72 -8.47
CA LEU A 329 -8.22 14.79 -8.66
C LEU A 329 -7.56 13.58 -8.02
N HIS A 330 -6.98 12.70 -8.82
CA HIS A 330 -6.03 11.70 -8.33
C HIS A 330 -4.68 12.37 -8.09
N PHE A 331 -4.19 12.30 -6.85
CA PHE A 331 -2.90 12.86 -6.45
C PHE A 331 -2.07 11.85 -5.67
N GLN A 332 -0.79 11.73 -6.03
CA GLN A 332 0.18 10.90 -5.32
C GLN A 332 1.62 11.39 -5.48
N LEU A 333 2.50 10.92 -4.59
CA LEU A 333 3.94 10.96 -4.80
C LEU A 333 4.49 9.58 -5.17
N MET A 334 5.59 9.56 -5.91
CA MET A 334 6.18 8.37 -6.51
C MET A 334 7.70 8.42 -6.51
N ASP A 335 8.36 7.25 -6.54
CA ASP A 335 9.82 7.12 -6.61
C ASP A 335 10.41 7.18 -8.04
N GLY A 336 9.56 7.41 -9.04
CA GLY A 336 9.94 7.52 -10.44
C GLY A 336 8.91 8.30 -11.26
N PRO A 337 9.26 8.76 -12.48
CA PRO A 337 8.41 9.65 -13.28
C PRO A 337 7.29 8.94 -14.06
N SER A 338 7.20 7.61 -13.97
CA SER A 338 6.23 6.79 -14.71
C SER A 338 5.19 6.23 -13.74
N PRO A 339 3.93 6.71 -13.76
CA PRO A 339 2.94 6.35 -12.76
C PRO A 339 2.73 4.84 -12.56
N LEU A 340 2.75 4.06 -13.65
CA LEU A 340 2.58 2.61 -13.57
C LEU A 340 3.85 1.83 -13.20
N ASN A 341 5.04 2.44 -13.33
CA ASN A 341 6.32 1.77 -13.12
C ASN A 341 7.13 2.36 -11.96
N ALA A 342 6.44 3.04 -11.04
CA ALA A 342 6.99 3.58 -9.82
C ALA A 342 6.26 2.96 -8.62
N ASP A 343 6.89 2.97 -7.46
CA ASP A 343 6.21 2.72 -6.20
C ASP A 343 5.74 4.05 -5.62
N SER A 344 4.52 4.07 -5.07
CA SER A 344 3.99 5.26 -4.43
C SER A 344 4.72 5.52 -3.11
N LEU A 345 5.13 6.78 -2.93
CA LEU A 345 5.76 7.30 -1.73
C LEU A 345 4.70 7.98 -0.86
N PRO A 346 4.81 7.89 0.47
CA PRO A 346 3.92 8.64 1.33
C PRO A 346 4.24 10.13 1.27
N PHE A 347 3.22 10.92 1.51
CA PHE A 347 3.33 12.36 1.70
C PHE A 347 2.56 12.80 2.94
N VAL A 348 2.88 13.99 3.40
CA VAL A 348 2.08 14.71 4.39
C VAL A 348 1.80 16.11 3.88
N LEU A 349 0.64 16.65 4.22
CA LEU A 349 0.28 18.00 3.85
C LEU A 349 0.83 18.99 4.88
N THR A 350 1.33 20.14 4.42
CA THR A 350 1.82 21.23 5.27
C THR A 350 0.79 21.62 6.33
N ARG A 351 -0.48 21.77 5.92
CA ARG A 351 -1.62 22.01 6.82
C ARG A 351 -2.96 21.66 6.16
N PHE A 352 -3.92 21.22 6.96
CA PHE A 352 -5.34 21.14 6.64
C PHE A 352 -6.19 21.15 7.91
N SER A 353 -7.50 21.33 7.78
CA SER A 353 -8.44 21.21 8.90
C SER A 353 -9.44 20.09 8.64
N GLY A 354 -9.55 19.13 9.56
CA GLY A 354 -10.45 17.99 9.46
C GLY A 354 -11.87 18.32 9.95
N GLN A 355 -12.88 17.98 9.13
CA GLN A 355 -14.29 18.06 9.48
C GLN A 355 -14.85 16.75 10.05
N GLY A 356 -14.18 15.63 9.78
CA GLY A 356 -14.60 14.31 10.21
C GLY A 356 -14.20 13.24 9.21
N VAL A 357 -14.84 12.08 9.30
CA VAL A 357 -14.64 10.95 8.38
C VAL A 357 -16.00 10.48 7.87
N LEU A 358 -16.11 10.09 6.60
CA LEU A 358 -17.34 9.47 6.13
C LEU A 358 -17.66 8.20 6.93
N ALA A 359 -18.94 7.97 7.22
CA ALA A 359 -19.38 6.73 7.85
C ALA A 359 -19.09 5.53 6.94
N ALA A 360 -18.85 4.35 7.50
CA ALA A 360 -18.60 3.15 6.70
C ALA A 360 -19.75 2.87 5.71
N GLY A 361 -19.42 2.55 4.45
CA GLY A 361 -20.38 2.30 3.37
C GLY A 361 -20.96 3.57 2.73
N ASN A 362 -20.56 4.75 3.17
CA ASN A 362 -21.15 6.01 2.71
C ASN A 362 -20.67 6.42 1.31
N GLU A 363 -19.51 5.98 0.83
CA GLU A 363 -19.00 6.35 -0.51
C GLU A 363 -19.89 5.84 -1.65
N GLU A 364 -20.24 4.55 -1.66
CA GLU A 364 -21.16 3.99 -2.67
C GLU A 364 -22.55 4.67 -2.60
N GLU A 365 -23.02 5.01 -1.40
CA GLU A 365 -24.27 5.75 -1.22
C GLU A 365 -24.15 7.19 -1.78
N LEU A 366 -23.00 7.84 -1.64
CA LEU A 366 -22.74 9.18 -2.18
C LEU A 366 -22.76 9.18 -3.71
N GLU A 367 -22.19 8.17 -4.35
CA GLU A 367 -22.25 7.99 -5.81
C GLU A 367 -23.68 7.80 -6.31
N GLN A 368 -24.57 7.31 -5.46
CA GLN A 368 -26.01 7.18 -5.71
C GLN A 368 -26.82 8.43 -5.34
N GLY A 369 -26.16 9.50 -4.87
CA GLY A 369 -26.76 10.80 -4.55
C GLY A 369 -27.26 10.95 -3.11
N ALA A 370 -26.85 10.06 -2.20
CA ALA A 370 -27.15 10.21 -0.77
C ALA A 370 -26.43 11.43 -0.16
N LEU A 371 -26.85 11.80 1.06
CA LEU A 371 -26.18 12.82 1.86
C LEU A 371 -25.03 12.18 2.65
N ALA A 372 -23.88 12.83 2.66
CA ALA A 372 -22.72 12.40 3.43
C ALA A 372 -23.03 12.39 4.92
N ARG A 373 -22.73 11.27 5.57
CA ARG A 373 -22.73 11.16 7.03
C ARG A 373 -21.30 11.26 7.52
N ILE A 374 -21.01 12.33 8.26
CA ILE A 374 -19.67 12.63 8.74
C ILE A 374 -19.56 12.33 10.23
N GLU A 375 -18.77 11.34 10.58
CA GLU A 375 -18.42 10.99 11.95
C GLU A 375 -17.37 11.95 12.52
N PRO A 376 -17.43 12.27 13.82
CA PRO A 376 -16.54 13.25 14.44
C PRO A 376 -15.15 12.69 14.77
N ARG A 377 -14.50 12.00 13.84
CA ARG A 377 -13.14 11.47 13.96
C ARG A 377 -12.14 12.39 13.24
N TRP A 378 -10.91 12.50 13.74
CA TRP A 378 -9.83 13.29 13.12
C TRP A 378 -10.26 14.72 12.74
N ARG A 379 -10.92 15.40 13.68
CA ARG A 379 -11.32 16.80 13.53
C ARG A 379 -10.24 17.75 14.03
N GLY A 380 -10.24 18.96 13.48
CA GLY A 380 -9.38 20.06 13.93
C GLY A 380 -8.20 20.28 12.99
N ASP A 381 -7.23 21.05 13.44
CA ASP A 381 -6.08 21.41 12.62
C ASP A 381 -5.02 20.31 12.64
N HIS A 382 -4.53 19.99 11.44
CA HIS A 382 -3.48 19.01 11.19
C HIS A 382 -2.31 19.69 10.49
N VAL A 383 -1.08 19.36 10.89
CA VAL A 383 0.16 19.95 10.35
C VAL A 383 1.16 18.83 10.10
N ASN A 384 1.71 18.75 8.89
CA ASN A 384 2.62 17.67 8.48
C ASN A 384 2.04 16.28 8.75
N GLN A 385 0.76 16.09 8.43
CA GLN A 385 0.07 14.81 8.53
C GLN A 385 -0.53 14.40 7.18
N LEU A 386 -0.72 13.10 6.99
CA LEU A 386 -1.45 12.52 5.87
C LEU A 386 -2.96 12.49 6.21
N PRO A 387 -3.82 13.11 5.39
CA PRO A 387 -5.26 12.85 5.45
C PRO A 387 -5.53 11.35 5.24
N LEU A 388 -6.28 10.75 6.16
CA LEU A 388 -6.59 9.32 6.11
C LEU A 388 -7.83 9.05 5.24
N ASN A 389 -8.02 7.78 4.85
CA ASN A 389 -9.14 7.37 4.02
C ASN A 389 -10.48 7.91 4.55
N ASP A 390 -11.31 8.40 3.64
CA ASP A 390 -12.62 8.99 3.89
C ASP A 390 -12.63 10.26 4.76
N GLN A 391 -11.46 10.82 5.10
CA GLN A 391 -11.42 12.05 5.87
C GLN A 391 -11.93 13.22 5.05
N VAL A 392 -12.85 13.99 5.62
CA VAL A 392 -13.34 15.24 5.07
C VAL A 392 -12.49 16.38 5.60
N VAL A 393 -11.87 17.17 4.71
CA VAL A 393 -10.86 18.18 5.02
C VAL A 393 -11.09 19.50 4.31
N ASP A 394 -10.55 20.55 4.89
CA ASP A 394 -10.51 21.92 4.37
C ASP A 394 -9.07 22.37 4.13
N PHE A 395 -8.85 23.05 3.01
CA PHE A 395 -7.57 23.66 2.62
C PHE A 395 -7.72 25.18 2.58
N HIS A 396 -6.97 25.86 3.45
CA HIS A 396 -7.05 27.31 3.68
C HIS A 396 -5.90 28.09 3.05
#